data_AF-A0A2H6HAL5-F1
#
_entry.id   AF-A0A2H6HAL5-F1
#
_cell.length_a   1.000
_cell.length_b   1.000
_cell.length_c   1.000
_cell.angle_alpha   90.00
_cell.angle_beta   90.00
_cell.angle_gamma   90.00
#
_symmetry.space_group_name_H-M   'P 1'
#
loop_
_entity.id
_entity.type
_entity.pdbx_description
1 polymer ?
#
loop_
_entity_poly.entity_id
_entity_poly.type
_entity_poly.pdbx_seq_one_letter_code
_entity_poly.pdbx_strand_id
1 'polypeptide(L)'
;MTGFVEPASFNLLLAILFIAMVVIGGVSSIAGSIMGAAFVTLLPQIIDSASGWLPFIGDGAGGVLSPAQLERILFGGLIVFFLIFEPLGMYGIWIRVRNYWKTWPFSY
;
A
#
# COMPACT_ATOMS: atom_id res chain seq x y z
N MET A 1 5.61 30.87 -5.50
CA MET A 1 4.87 29.65 -5.86
C MET A 1 3.47 29.75 -5.27
N THR A 2 2.52 30.33 -5.99
CA THR A 2 1.12 30.27 -5.59
C THR A 2 0.65 28.84 -5.90
N GLY A 3 0.54 28.00 -4.87
CA GLY A 3 0.01 26.65 -5.02
C GLY A 3 -1.44 26.73 -5.45
N PHE A 4 -1.71 26.59 -6.74
CA PHE A 4 -3.06 26.47 -7.25
C PHE A 4 -3.43 24.99 -7.16
N VAL A 5 -4.47 24.68 -6.38
CA VAL A 5 -5.03 23.33 -6.33
C VAL A 5 -6.18 23.31 -7.33
N GLU A 6 -6.06 22.48 -8.36
CA GLU A 6 -7.10 22.35 -9.37
C GLU A 6 -8.25 21.50 -8.81
N PRO A 7 -9.50 22.01 -8.75
CA PRO A 7 -10.62 21.24 -8.22
C PRO A 7 -10.86 19.92 -8.96
N ALA A 8 -10.46 19.83 -10.23
CA ALA A 8 -10.57 18.63 -11.05
C ALA A 8 -9.66 17.48 -10.57
N SER A 9 -8.65 17.74 -9.72
CA SER A 9 -7.81 16.69 -9.16
C SER A 9 -8.56 15.81 -8.14
N PHE A 10 -9.66 16.31 -7.57
CA PHE A 10 -10.50 15.56 -6.62
C PHE A 10 -11.60 14.78 -7.36
N ASN A 11 -11.18 13.74 -8.08
CA ASN A 11 -12.09 12.90 -8.85
C ASN A 11 -12.51 11.62 -8.09
N LEU A 12 -13.46 10.88 -8.68
CA LEU A 12 -13.95 9.61 -8.14
C LEU A 12 -12.83 8.59 -7.93
N LEU A 13 -11.83 8.58 -8.81
CA LEU A 13 -10.72 7.64 -8.75
C LEU A 13 -9.88 7.89 -7.49
N LEU A 14 -9.58 9.15 -7.19
CA LEU A 14 -8.89 9.54 -5.95
C LEU A 14 -9.70 9.13 -4.70
N ALA A 15 -11.03 9.28 -4.73
CA ALA A 15 -11.90 8.85 -3.63
C ALA A 15 -11.85 7.33 -3.42
N ILE A 16 -11.91 6.53 -4.49
CA ILE A 16 -11.75 5.07 -4.41
C ILE A 16 -10.37 4.71 -3.84
N LEU A 17 -9.33 5.45 -4.23
CA LEU A 17 -7.96 5.27 -3.74
C LEU A 17 -7.87 5.51 -2.23
N PHE A 18 -8.51 6.55 -1.70
CA PHE A 18 -8.58 6.78 -0.27
C PHE A 18 -9.36 5.70 0.48
N ILE A 19 -10.46 5.20 -0.09
CA ILE A 19 -11.19 4.06 0.49
C ILE A 19 -10.29 2.83 0.54
N ALA A 20 -9.53 2.56 -0.53
CA ALA A 20 -8.58 1.46 -0.57
C ALA A 20 -7.50 1.59 0.53
N MET A 21 -6.95 2.79 0.77
CA MET A 21 -6.00 3.02 1.87
C MET A 21 -6.58 2.65 3.25
N VAL A 22 -7.83 3.03 3.51
CA VAL A 22 -8.53 2.73 4.77
C VAL A 22 -8.81 1.24 4.89
N VAL A 23 -9.22 0.59 3.81
CA VAL A 23 -9.49 -0.87 3.79
C VAL A 23 -8.21 -1.67 3.98
N ILE A 24 -7.13 -1.31 3.30
CA ILE A 24 -5.80 -1.94 3.45
C ILE A 24 -5.28 -1.76 4.88
N GLY A 25 -5.45 -0.57 5.46
CA GLY A 25 -5.02 -0.27 6.83
C GLY A 25 -5.85 -0.95 7.92
N GLY A 26 -7.15 -1.10 7.68
CA GLY A 26 -8.13 -1.68 8.59
C GLY A 26 -9.21 -0.67 8.99
N VAL A 27 -10.46 -0.93 8.59
CA VAL A 27 -11.61 -0.02 8.77
C VAL A 27 -11.98 0.27 10.23
N SER A 28 -11.52 -0.55 11.18
CA SER A 28 -11.87 -0.46 12.61
C SER A 28 -10.88 0.35 13.44
N SER A 29 -9.78 0.85 12.86
CA SER A 29 -8.71 1.53 13.61
C SER A 29 -8.13 2.71 12.84
N ILE A 30 -8.07 3.87 13.51
CA ILE A 30 -7.43 5.08 12.99
C ILE A 30 -5.94 4.82 12.72
N ALA A 31 -5.25 4.14 13.64
CA ALA A 31 -3.84 3.77 13.46
C ALA A 31 -3.65 2.82 12.27
N GLY A 32 -4.60 1.91 12.06
CA GLY A 32 -4.65 1.05 10.88
C GLY A 32 -4.70 1.87 9.59
N SER A 33 -5.67 2.79 9.48
CA SER A 33 -5.80 3.68 8.32
C SER A 33 -4.55 4.51 8.04
N ILE A 34 -3.88 5.03 9.07
CA ILE A 34 -2.63 5.79 8.91
C ILE A 34 -1.52 4.89 8.35
N MET A 35 -1.37 3.67 8.87
CA MET A 35 -0.39 2.70 8.34
C MET A 35 -0.73 2.28 6.91
N GLY A 36 -2.01 2.08 6.59
CA GLY A 36 -2.48 1.76 5.25
C GLY A 36 -2.17 2.89 4.26
N ALA A 37 -2.44 4.14 4.63
CA ALA A 37 -2.10 5.30 3.82
C ALA A 37 -0.57 5.45 3.61
N ALA A 38 0.23 5.27 4.67
CA ALA A 38 1.68 5.30 4.58
C ALA A 38 2.21 4.19 3.66
N PHE A 39 1.73 2.97 3.83
CA PHE A 39 2.12 1.82 3.01
C PHE A 39 1.81 2.06 1.53
N VAL A 40 0.57 2.47 1.25
CA VAL A 40 0.11 2.76 -0.11
C VAL A 40 0.92 3.88 -0.77
N THR A 41 1.27 4.93 -0.01
CA THR A 41 2.04 6.07 -0.54
C THR A 41 3.51 5.72 -0.75
N LEU A 42 4.09 4.85 0.08
CA LEU A 42 5.49 4.44 -0.01
C LEU A 42 5.72 3.33 -1.05
N LEU A 43 4.70 2.51 -1.33
CA LEU A 43 4.77 1.44 -2.30
C LEU A 43 5.37 1.85 -3.66
N PRO A 44 4.87 2.91 -4.34
CA PRO A 44 5.44 3.33 -5.62
C PRO A 44 6.93 3.71 -5.51
N GLN A 45 7.33 4.38 -4.43
CA GLN A 45 8.73 4.76 -4.22
C GLN A 45 9.63 3.55 -4.00
N ILE A 46 9.14 2.53 -3.29
CA ILE A 46 9.87 1.27 -3.09
C ILE A 46 10.00 0.54 -4.41
N ILE A 47 8.94 0.47 -5.22
CA ILE A 47 8.96 -0.20 -6.52
C ILE A 47 9.92 0.52 -7.47
N ASP A 48 9.87 1.85 -7.53
CA ASP A 48 10.75 2.64 -8.38
C ASP A 48 12.22 2.47 -7.97
N SER A 49 12.51 2.54 -6.67
CA SER A 49 13.86 2.27 -6.14
C SER A 49 14.33 0.84 -6.41
N ALA A 50 13.44 -0.15 -6.29
CA ALA A 50 13.74 -1.56 -6.51
C ALA A 50 13.89 -1.90 -8.00
N SER A 51 13.23 -1.14 -8.89
CA SER A 51 13.31 -1.33 -10.33
C SER A 51 14.74 -1.13 -10.84
N GLY A 52 15.50 -0.23 -10.22
CA GLY A 52 16.94 -0.04 -10.50
C GLY A 52 17.82 -1.26 -10.25
N TRP A 53 17.35 -2.27 -9.49
CA TRP A 53 18.06 -3.52 -9.22
C TRP A 53 17.54 -4.72 -10.05
N LEU A 54 16.42 -4.56 -10.76
CA LEU A 54 15.75 -5.64 -11.47
C LEU A 54 16.00 -5.52 -12.98
N PRO A 55 16.78 -6.43 -13.60
CA PRO A 55 17.18 -6.30 -15.01
C PRO A 55 16.03 -6.43 -16.03
N PHE A 56 14.84 -6.85 -15.59
CA PHE A 56 13.63 -6.99 -16.42
C PHE A 56 12.69 -5.78 -16.36
N ILE A 57 12.94 -4.83 -15.46
CA ILE A 57 12.09 -3.66 -15.21
C ILE A 57 12.94 -2.42 -15.47
N GLY A 58 12.58 -1.66 -16.50
CA GLY A 58 13.29 -0.43 -16.84
C GLY A 58 12.79 0.15 -18.14
N ASP A 59 12.96 1.46 -18.32
CA ASP A 59 12.49 2.20 -19.50
C ASP A 59 13.35 1.98 -20.77
N GLY A 60 14.34 1.08 -20.70
CA GLY A 60 15.25 0.73 -21.80
C GLY A 60 14.76 -0.42 -22.68
N ALA A 61 15.41 -0.60 -23.84
CA ALA A 61 15.03 -1.53 -24.92
C ALA A 61 14.96 -3.04 -24.57
N GLY A 62 15.27 -3.43 -23.33
CA GLY A 62 15.17 -4.81 -22.84
C GLY A 62 14.14 -5.02 -21.72
N GLY A 63 13.50 -3.96 -21.21
CA GLY A 63 12.48 -4.05 -20.17
C GLY A 63 11.14 -4.49 -20.75
N VAL A 64 10.56 -5.56 -20.21
CA VAL A 64 9.23 -6.07 -20.65
C VAL A 64 8.10 -5.22 -20.07
N LEU A 65 8.33 -4.58 -18.93
CA LEU A 65 7.35 -3.75 -18.21
C LEU A 65 7.98 -2.44 -17.75
N SER A 66 7.25 -1.34 -17.95
CA SER A 66 7.61 -0.04 -17.37
C SER A 66 7.38 -0.05 -15.85
N PRO A 67 8.16 0.71 -15.06
CA PRO A 67 7.96 0.83 -13.61
C PRO A 67 6.53 1.25 -13.26
N ALA A 68 5.93 2.17 -14.03
CA ALA A 68 4.56 2.63 -13.83
C ALA A 68 3.49 1.55 -14.09
N GLN A 69 3.70 0.64 -15.06
CA GLN A 69 2.80 -0.49 -15.28
C GLN A 69 2.91 -1.51 -14.16
N LEU A 70 4.13 -1.80 -13.72
CA LEU A 70 4.36 -2.70 -12.60
C LEU A 70 3.71 -2.15 -11.32
N GLU A 71 3.85 -0.85 -11.06
CA GLU A 71 3.19 -0.17 -9.96
C GLU A 71 1.68 -0.40 -10.03
N ARG A 72 1.02 -0.12 -11.16
CA ARG A 72 -0.44 -0.34 -11.30
C ARG A 72 -0.86 -1.78 -11.07
N ILE A 73 -0.11 -2.74 -11.61
CA ILE A 73 -0.41 -4.18 -11.45
C ILE A 73 -0.23 -4.59 -9.99
N LEU A 74 0.87 -4.20 -9.35
CA LEU A 74 1.14 -4.50 -7.95
C LEU A 74 0.12 -3.84 -7.04
N PHE A 75 -0.27 -2.60 -7.33
CA PHE A 75 -1.26 -1.87 -6.57
C PHE A 75 -2.64 -2.54 -6.61
N GLY A 76 -3.10 -2.92 -7.82
CA GLY A 76 -4.33 -3.68 -7.98
C GLY A 76 -4.26 -5.05 -7.32
N GLY A 77 -3.13 -5.75 -7.48
CA GLY A 77 -2.88 -7.05 -6.85
C GLY A 77 -2.86 -6.96 -5.31
N LEU A 78 -2.27 -5.90 -4.76
CA LEU A 78 -2.23 -5.65 -3.31
C LEU A 78 -3.61 -5.41 -2.73
N ILE A 79 -4.44 -4.62 -3.42
CA ILE A 79 -5.83 -4.40 -3.01
C ILE A 79 -6.55 -5.75 -2.93
N VAL A 80 -6.47 -6.58 -3.98
CA VAL A 80 -7.13 -7.89 -4.01
C VAL A 80 -6.56 -8.82 -2.94
N PHE A 81 -5.23 -8.83 -2.76
CA PHE A 81 -4.56 -9.63 -1.74
C PHE A 81 -5.04 -9.28 -0.33
N PHE A 82 -5.04 -7.99 0.03
CA PHE A 82 -5.50 -7.56 1.35
C PHE A 82 -6.99 -7.82 1.55
N LEU A 83 -7.83 -7.66 0.52
CA LEU A 83 -9.25 -7.99 0.59
C LEU A 83 -9.51 -9.48 0.86
N ILE A 84 -8.69 -10.37 0.31
CA ILE A 84 -8.87 -11.83 0.45
C ILE A 84 -8.24 -12.36 1.73
N PHE A 85 -6.97 -12.04 1.98
CA PHE A 85 -6.20 -12.67 3.05
C PHE A 85 -6.43 -12.05 4.41
N GLU A 86 -6.74 -10.75 4.47
CA GLU A 86 -6.83 -10.06 5.75
C GLU A 86 -7.86 -8.93 5.72
N PRO A 87 -9.16 -9.25 5.85
CA PRO A 87 -10.24 -8.24 5.82
C PRO A 87 -10.17 -7.26 7.00
N LEU A 88 -9.34 -7.53 8.02
CA LEU A 88 -9.04 -6.60 9.11
C LEU A 88 -7.88 -5.63 8.79
N GLY A 89 -7.22 -5.78 7.64
CA GLY A 89 -6.10 -4.97 7.20
C GLY A 89 -4.79 -5.17 7.99
N MET A 90 -3.82 -4.31 7.72
CA MET A 90 -2.49 -4.31 8.38
C MET A 90 -2.59 -4.19 9.91
N TYR A 91 -3.64 -3.55 10.43
CA TYR A 91 -3.89 -3.45 11.87
C TYR A 91 -4.11 -4.81 12.55
N GLY A 92 -4.75 -5.76 11.87
CA GLY A 92 -4.97 -7.11 12.38
C GLY A 92 -3.66 -7.87 12.61
N ILE A 93 -2.71 -7.72 11.67
CA ILE A 93 -1.36 -8.29 11.78
C ILE A 93 -0.64 -7.66 12.98
N TRP A 94 -0.68 -6.33 13.09
CA TRP A 94 0.04 -5.60 14.14
C TRP A 94 -0.40 -6.03 15.54
N ILE A 95 -1.70 -6.16 15.79
CA ILE A 95 -2.20 -6.63 17.10
C ILE A 95 -1.75 -8.07 17.38
N ARG A 96 -1.80 -8.96 16.38
CA ARG A 96 -1.43 -10.37 16.55
C ARG A 96 0.05 -10.51 16.88
N VAL A 97 0.92 -9.76 16.18
CA VAL A 97 2.36 -9.68 16.45
C VAL A 97 2.62 -9.09 17.84
N ARG A 98 1.96 -7.97 18.19
CA ARG A 98 2.09 -7.34 19.50
C ARG A 98 1.68 -8.28 20.63
N ASN A 99 0.56 -8.98 20.47
CA ASN A 99 0.07 -9.92 21.48
C ASN A 99 1.01 -11.12 21.61
N TYR A 100 1.49 -11.67 20.50
CA TYR A 100 2.50 -12.73 20.49
C TYR A 100 3.78 -12.33 21.23
N TRP A 101 4.27 -11.10 21.01
CA TRP A 101 5.45 -10.58 21.70
C TRP A 101 5.22 -10.31 23.19
N LYS A 102 3.98 -10.00 23.60
CA LYS A 102 3.64 -9.76 25.01
C LYS A 102 3.38 -11.03 25.81
N THR A 103 2.90 -12.10 25.18
CA THR A 103 2.71 -13.41 25.82
C THR A 103 4.00 -14.24 25.86
N TRP A 104 5.05 -13.77 25.19
CA TRP A 104 6.41 -14.30 25.29
C TRP A 104 7.10 -13.70 26.53
N PRO A 105 7.70 -14.44 27.49
CA PRO A 105 7.96 -15.89 27.56
C PRO A 105 7.09 -16.71 28.55
N PHE A 106 5.98 -16.19 29.09
CA PHE A 106 5.09 -16.97 29.96
C PHE A 106 3.70 -17.06 29.35
N SER A 107 3.42 -18.20 28.72
CA SER A 107 2.11 -18.56 28.19
C SER A 107 1.22 -19.06 29.33
N TYR A 108 0.55 -18.14 30.03
CA TYR A 108 -0.65 -18.42 30.82
C TYR A 108 -1.71 -17.35 30.53
#